data_AF-A0A4Q2E1E5-F1
#
_entry.id   AF-A0A4Q2E1E5-F1
#
_cell.length_a   1.000
_cell.length_b   1.000
_cell.length_c   1.000
_cell.angle_alpha   90.00
_cell.angle_beta   90.00
_cell.angle_gamma   90.00
#
_symmetry.space_group_name_H-M   'P 1'
#
loop_
_entity.id
_entity.type
_entity.pdbx_description
1 polymer ?
#
loop_
_entity_poly.entity_id
_entity_poly.type
_entity_poly.pdbx_seq_one_letter_code
_entity_poly.pdbx_strand_id
1 'polypeptide(L)'
;MKRQQRTLPPEKLRALISLYHQSDTFITHENLMDKINEALVPQTNELLRRQTLMPGIEKMFEAVAERRKFSKVGPPIETSASSGVGIGHNGTWSSGRHARERKVIEALYGVDMSNPEKVKPGLELLEGVVEGLDKEAAEDAKNRS
;
A
#
# COMPACT_ATOMS: atom_id res chain seq x y z
N MET A 1 -69.48 -23.93 2.13
CA MET A 1 -68.40 -22.96 1.84
C MET A 1 -67.06 -23.70 1.79
N LYS A 2 -66.43 -23.84 0.61
CA LYS A 2 -65.12 -24.51 0.48
C LYS A 2 -64.02 -23.48 0.79
N ARG A 3 -63.23 -23.70 1.85
CA ARG A 3 -62.02 -22.92 2.14
C ARG A 3 -61.01 -23.20 1.03
N GLN A 4 -60.68 -22.19 0.23
CA GLN A 4 -59.59 -22.30 -0.72
C GLN A 4 -58.28 -22.41 0.06
N GLN A 5 -57.68 -23.61 0.10
CA GLN A 5 -56.31 -23.76 0.55
C GLN A 5 -55.43 -23.10 -0.50
N ARG A 6 -54.98 -21.87 -0.23
CA ARG A 6 -53.96 -21.18 -1.02
C ARG A 6 -52.65 -21.93 -0.80
N THR A 7 -52.40 -22.96 -1.61
CA THR A 7 -51.11 -23.63 -1.61
C THR A 7 -50.07 -22.63 -2.12
N LEU A 8 -49.07 -22.33 -1.28
CA LEU A 8 -47.99 -21.44 -1.70
C LEU A 8 -47.25 -22.08 -2.88
N PRO A 9 -46.80 -21.29 -3.86
CA PRO A 9 -45.94 -21.79 -4.92
C PRO A 9 -44.68 -22.41 -4.31
N PRO A 10 -44.15 -23.50 -4.90
CA PRO A 10 -43.08 -24.30 -4.32
C PRO A 10 -41.80 -23.50 -4.06
N GLU A 11 -41.53 -22.48 -4.87
CA GLU A 11 -40.41 -21.56 -4.70
C GLU A 11 -40.51 -20.77 -3.38
N LYS A 12 -41.70 -20.28 -3.03
CA LYS A 12 -41.91 -19.54 -1.78
C LYS A 12 -41.86 -20.45 -0.56
N LEU A 13 -42.28 -21.71 -0.70
CA LEU A 13 -42.09 -22.71 0.36
C LEU A 13 -40.62 -22.99 0.60
N ARG A 14 -39.82 -23.15 -0.46
CA ARG A 14 -38.36 -23.33 -0.33
C ARG A 14 -37.70 -22.11 0.32
N ALA A 15 -38.05 -20.90 -0.12
CA ALA A 15 -37.55 -19.67 0.49
C ALA A 15 -37.92 -19.55 1.98
N LEU A 16 -39.15 -19.93 2.34
CA LEU A 16 -39.59 -19.94 3.73
C LEU A 16 -38.82 -20.96 4.57
N ILE A 17 -38.57 -22.15 4.01
CA ILE A 17 -37.74 -23.17 4.64
C ILE A 17 -36.31 -22.65 4.81
N SER A 18 -35.73 -22.00 3.81
CA SER A 18 -34.41 -21.37 3.93
C SER A 18 -34.38 -20.31 5.02
N LEU A 19 -35.41 -19.47 5.11
CA LEU A 19 -35.53 -18.45 6.16
C LEU A 19 -35.64 -19.09 7.55
N TYR A 20 -36.37 -20.19 7.69
CA TYR A 20 -36.50 -20.94 8.93
C TYR A 20 -35.16 -21.53 9.39
N HIS A 21 -34.34 -22.06 8.49
CA HIS A 21 -32.99 -22.52 8.86
C HIS A 21 -32.04 -21.35 9.20
N GLN A 22 -32.29 -20.16 8.66
CA GLN A 22 -31.52 -18.95 8.97
C GLN A 22 -31.97 -18.26 10.26
N SER A 23 -33.20 -18.52 10.73
CA SER A 23 -33.77 -17.77 11.84
C SER A 23 -33.05 -18.00 13.17
N ASP A 24 -32.38 -19.14 13.35
CA ASP A 24 -31.55 -19.41 14.53
C ASP A 24 -30.37 -18.44 14.65
N THR A 25 -29.96 -17.82 13.54
CA THR A 25 -28.89 -16.82 13.50
C THR A 25 -29.38 -15.37 13.55
N PHE A 26 -30.69 -15.14 13.59
CA PHE A 26 -31.24 -13.79 13.58
C PHE A 26 -30.99 -13.06 14.89
N ILE A 27 -30.83 -11.75 14.77
CA ILE A 27 -30.60 -10.88 15.92
C ILE A 27 -31.94 -10.62 16.62
N THR A 28 -32.03 -11.05 17.88
CA THR A 28 -33.13 -10.79 18.81
C THR A 28 -32.68 -9.80 19.87
N HIS A 29 -33.62 -9.23 20.63
CA HIS A 29 -33.27 -8.26 21.69
C HIS A 29 -32.34 -8.87 22.75
N GLU A 30 -32.47 -10.18 23.01
CA GLU A 30 -31.69 -10.91 24.01
C GLU A 30 -30.26 -11.20 23.53
N ASN A 31 -30.04 -11.45 22.24
CA ASN A 31 -28.71 -11.81 21.69
C ASN A 31 -27.96 -10.62 21.05
N LEU A 32 -28.58 -9.43 21.02
CA LEU A 32 -28.05 -8.23 20.36
C LEU A 32 -26.68 -7.82 20.90
N MET A 33 -26.54 -7.74 22.23
CA MET A 33 -25.30 -7.30 22.87
C MET A 33 -24.15 -8.26 22.61
N ASP A 34 -24.41 -9.56 22.64
CA ASP A 34 -23.41 -10.59 22.37
C ASP A 34 -22.93 -10.52 20.92
N LYS A 35 -23.85 -10.28 19.97
CA LYS A 35 -23.52 -10.12 18.54
C LYS A 35 -22.74 -8.84 18.25
N ILE A 36 -23.02 -7.74 18.96
CA ILE A 36 -22.23 -6.51 18.87
C ILE A 36 -20.79 -6.77 19.34
N ASN A 37 -20.64 -7.44 20.48
CA ASN A 37 -19.32 -7.75 21.03
C ASN A 37 -18.53 -8.67 20.09
N GLU A 38 -19.18 -9.71 19.54
CA GLU A 38 -18.56 -10.62 18.56
C GLU A 38 -18.10 -9.90 17.29
N ALA A 39 -18.89 -8.95 16.78
CA ALA A 39 -18.55 -8.20 15.57
C ALA A 39 -17.45 -7.15 15.78
N LEU A 40 -17.35 -6.59 16.98
CA LEU A 40 -16.39 -5.53 17.31
C LEU A 40 -15.05 -6.06 17.82
N VAL A 41 -15.01 -7.26 18.39
CA VAL A 41 -13.75 -7.89 18.80
C VAL A 41 -13.08 -8.51 17.55
N PRO A 42 -11.90 -8.02 17.12
CA PRO A 42 -11.18 -8.65 16.03
C PRO A 42 -10.90 -10.10 16.42
N GLN A 43 -11.32 -11.06 15.57
CA GLN A 43 -11.02 -12.46 15.79
C GLN A 43 -9.52 -12.61 16.04
N THR A 44 -9.16 -13.23 17.17
CA THR A 44 -7.79 -13.38 17.67
C THR A 44 -6.82 -13.97 16.64
N ASN A 45 -7.34 -14.67 15.62
CA ASN A 45 -6.59 -15.15 14.47
C ASN A 45 -5.95 -14.03 13.63
N GLU A 46 -6.54 -12.85 13.50
CA GLU A 46 -5.92 -11.73 12.76
C GLU A 46 -4.67 -11.20 13.48
N LEU A 47 -4.70 -11.14 14.82
CA LEU A 47 -3.56 -10.70 15.62
C LEU A 47 -2.41 -11.72 15.59
N LEU A 48 -2.73 -13.02 15.66
CA LEU A 48 -1.76 -14.11 15.48
C LEU A 48 -1.18 -14.13 14.07
N ARG A 49 -2.00 -13.89 13.05
CA ARG A 49 -1.54 -13.74 11.66
C ARG A 49 -0.61 -12.53 11.52
N ARG A 50 -0.90 -11.42 12.21
CA ARG A 50 -0.03 -10.24 12.21
C ARG A 50 1.33 -10.50 12.88
N GLN A 51 1.39 -11.34 13.90
CA GLN A 51 2.64 -11.76 14.53
C GLN A 51 3.48 -12.67 13.64
N THR A 52 2.87 -13.57 12.85
CA THR A 52 3.61 -14.41 11.90
C THR A 52 4.06 -13.67 10.63
N LEU A 53 3.51 -12.47 10.39
CA LEU A 53 3.93 -11.59 9.29
C LEU A 53 5.11 -10.67 9.64
N MET A 54 5.62 -10.67 10.87
CA MET A 54 6.84 -9.94 11.18
C MET A 54 8.03 -10.60 10.45
N PRO A 55 8.68 -9.93 9.50
CA PRO A 55 9.86 -10.47 8.86
C PRO A 55 10.94 -10.71 9.92
N GLY A 56 11.55 -11.89 9.91
CA GLY A 56 12.68 -12.20 10.80
C GLY A 56 13.82 -11.18 10.65
N ILE A 57 14.70 -11.13 11.65
CA ILE A 57 15.79 -10.14 11.74
C ILE A 57 16.63 -10.07 10.44
N GLU A 58 16.87 -11.22 9.81
CA GLU A 58 17.60 -11.31 8.53
C GLU A 58 16.88 -10.55 7.39
N LYS A 59 15.56 -10.71 7.28
CA LYS A 59 14.73 -10.00 6.30
C LYS A 59 14.65 -8.50 6.60
N MET A 60 14.74 -8.11 7.87
CA MET A 60 14.86 -6.70 8.24
C MET A 60 16.20 -6.10 7.78
N PHE A 61 17.31 -6.82 7.93
CA PHE A 61 18.61 -6.36 7.42
C PHE A 61 18.62 -6.23 5.90
N GLU A 62 18.02 -7.18 5.19
CA GLU A 62 17.85 -7.11 3.74
C GLU A 62 16.99 -5.91 3.33
N ALA A 63 15.85 -5.67 4.00
CA ALA A 63 15.00 -4.51 3.76
C ALA A 63 15.70 -3.17 4.03
N VAL A 64 16.56 -3.10 5.06
CA VAL A 64 17.39 -1.91 5.34
C VAL A 64 18.45 -1.71 4.26
N ALA A 65 19.09 -2.78 3.79
CA ALA A 65 20.07 -2.72 2.70
C ALA A 65 19.42 -2.25 1.39
N GLU A 66 18.25 -2.79 1.04
CA GLU A 66 17.45 -2.35 -0.10
C GLU A 66 17.08 -0.86 0.03
N ARG A 67 16.57 -0.44 1.19
CA ARG A 67 16.20 0.97 1.43
C ARG A 67 17.37 1.93 1.26
N ARG A 68 18.60 1.51 1.60
CA ARG A 68 19.81 2.33 1.46
C ARG A 68 20.29 2.47 0.00
N LYS A 69 19.84 1.61 -0.91
CA LYS A 69 20.11 1.76 -2.36
C LYS A 69 19.29 2.89 -2.97
N PHE A 70 18.15 3.23 -2.38
CA PHE A 70 17.32 4.34 -2.84
C PHE A 70 17.84 5.69 -2.32
N SER A 71 17.68 6.73 -3.13
CA SER A 71 18.02 8.10 -2.75
C SER A 71 17.23 8.52 -1.51
N LYS A 72 17.91 9.12 -0.51
CA LYS A 72 17.26 9.68 0.70
C LYS A 72 16.32 10.85 0.40
N VAL A 73 16.44 11.43 -0.79
CA VAL A 73 15.84 12.71 -1.16
C VAL A 73 14.61 12.53 -2.07
N GLY A 74 14.22 11.30 -2.39
CA GLY A 74 13.07 11.02 -3.26
C GLY A 74 12.23 9.83 -2.79
N PRO A 75 10.97 9.71 -3.24
CA PRO A 75 10.15 8.55 -2.97
C PRO A 75 10.82 7.30 -3.54
N PRO A 76 10.74 6.15 -2.84
CA PRO A 76 11.21 4.89 -3.38
C PRO A 76 10.48 4.66 -4.70
N ILE A 77 11.23 4.67 -5.79
CA ILE A 77 10.70 4.31 -7.09
C ILE A 77 10.47 2.82 -6.98
N GLU A 78 9.21 2.44 -6.82
CA GLU A 78 8.79 1.07 -7.02
C GLU A 78 9.14 0.74 -8.47
N THR A 79 10.34 0.21 -8.69
CA THR A 79 10.61 -0.63 -9.84
C THR A 79 9.70 -1.83 -9.63
N SER A 80 8.46 -1.68 -10.09
CA SER A 80 7.42 -2.68 -10.01
C SER A 80 7.83 -3.87 -10.88
N ALA A 81 8.71 -4.70 -10.32
CA ALA A 81 9.04 -6.02 -10.80
C ALA A 81 8.43 -7.11 -9.90
N SER A 82 7.80 -6.78 -8.76
CA SER A 82 7.30 -7.82 -7.86
C SER A 82 6.14 -7.46 -6.91
N SER A 83 5.37 -6.39 -7.14
CA SER A 83 4.08 -6.23 -6.46
C SER A 83 2.98 -6.96 -7.22
N GLY A 84 3.03 -8.29 -7.18
CA GLY A 84 1.96 -9.18 -7.61
C GLY A 84 0.81 -9.16 -6.61
N VAL A 85 0.09 -8.04 -6.50
CA VAL A 85 -1.26 -7.99 -5.92
C VAL A 85 -2.07 -6.99 -6.75
N GLY A 86 -2.58 -7.46 -7.88
CA GLY A 86 -3.37 -6.68 -8.83
C GLY A 86 -4.35 -7.57 -9.56
N ILE A 87 -5.53 -7.67 -8.97
CA ILE A 87 -6.78 -8.19 -9.52
C ILE A 87 -6.94 -7.88 -11.02
N GLY A 88 -7.23 -8.92 -11.83
CA GLY A 88 -8.04 -8.79 -13.04
C GLY A 88 -7.33 -8.50 -14.38
N HIS A 89 -7.33 -9.52 -15.25
CA HIS A 89 -7.43 -9.51 -16.71
C HIS A 89 -6.87 -8.36 -17.57
N ASN A 90 -5.97 -8.75 -18.50
CA ASN A 90 -5.72 -8.17 -19.83
C ASN A 90 -5.44 -6.66 -19.92
N GLY A 91 -4.16 -6.28 -19.89
CA GLY A 91 -3.72 -4.97 -20.36
C GLY A 91 -2.23 -4.76 -20.21
N THR A 92 -1.46 -5.07 -21.25
CA THR A 92 -0.03 -4.74 -21.38
C THR A 92 0.16 -3.23 -21.61
N TRP A 93 -0.24 -2.39 -20.65
CA TRP A 93 -0.10 -0.93 -20.66
C TRP A 93 0.95 -0.49 -19.63
N SER A 94 2.22 -0.84 -19.79
CA SER A 94 3.24 -0.36 -18.84
C SER A 94 4.64 -0.10 -19.39
N SER A 95 5.03 -0.62 -20.55
CA SER A 95 6.43 -0.50 -21.00
C SER A 95 6.89 0.95 -21.28
N GLY A 96 5.99 1.86 -21.68
CA GLY A 96 6.32 3.25 -22.04
C GLY A 96 6.17 4.29 -20.92
N ARG A 97 5.53 3.97 -19.78
CA ARG A 97 5.25 4.94 -18.71
C ARG A 97 6.51 5.38 -17.95
N HIS A 98 7.46 4.45 -17.80
CA HIS A 98 8.66 4.65 -17.00
C HIS A 98 9.55 5.81 -17.50
N ALA A 99 9.59 6.11 -18.81
CA ALA A 99 10.45 7.17 -19.32
C ALA A 99 9.94 8.58 -18.95
N ARG A 100 8.63 8.80 -18.99
CA ARG A 100 8.03 10.08 -18.62
C ARG A 100 8.03 10.28 -17.11
N GLU A 101 7.69 9.24 -16.37
CA GLU A 101 7.71 9.25 -14.90
C GLU A 101 9.12 9.52 -14.36
N ARG A 102 10.16 8.92 -14.96
CA ARG A 102 11.56 9.21 -14.60
C ARG A 102 11.93 10.69 -14.78
N LYS A 103 11.55 11.30 -15.92
CA LYS A 103 11.82 12.73 -16.16
C LYS A 103 11.08 13.65 -15.19
N VAL A 104 9.85 13.28 -14.81
CA VAL A 104 9.07 14.04 -13.81
C VAL A 104 9.73 13.96 -12.44
N ILE A 105 10.21 12.78 -12.04
CA ILE A 105 10.91 12.57 -10.77
C ILE A 105 12.26 13.29 -10.76
N GLU A 106 13.00 13.23 -11.86
CA GLU A 106 14.26 13.97 -12.04
C GLU A 106 14.06 15.47 -11.85
N ALA A 107 13.05 16.06 -12.49
CA ALA A 107 12.75 17.47 -12.37
C ALA A 107 12.22 17.86 -10.97
N LEU A 108 11.41 17.00 -10.35
CA LEU A 108 10.78 17.30 -9.05
C LEU A 108 11.76 17.19 -7.88
N TYR A 109 12.68 16.22 -7.95
CA TYR A 109 13.62 15.92 -6.86
C TYR A 109 15.06 16.35 -7.18
N GLY A 110 15.31 16.91 -8.37
CA GLY A 110 16.64 17.32 -8.79
C GLY A 110 17.61 16.14 -8.78
N VAL A 111 17.25 15.01 -9.39
CA VAL A 111 18.07 13.78 -9.41
C VAL A 111 18.22 13.25 -10.83
N ASP A 112 19.44 12.92 -11.24
CA ASP A 112 19.68 12.25 -12.52
C ASP A 112 19.36 10.75 -12.38
N MET A 113 18.40 10.31 -13.20
CA MET A 113 17.88 8.95 -13.26
C MET A 113 18.29 8.20 -14.55
N SER A 114 19.24 8.73 -15.30
CA SER A 114 19.75 8.14 -16.55
C SER A 114 20.28 6.72 -16.37
N ASN A 115 20.86 6.42 -15.19
CA ASN A 115 21.27 5.08 -14.80
C ASN A 115 20.44 4.57 -13.61
N PRO A 116 19.58 3.55 -13.78
CA PRO A 116 18.70 3.05 -12.72
C PRO A 116 19.45 2.40 -11.55
N GLU A 117 20.70 1.95 -11.74
CA GLU A 117 21.51 1.37 -10.66
C GLU A 117 22.16 2.43 -9.78
N LYS A 118 22.27 3.68 -10.25
CA LYS A 118 22.97 4.77 -9.56
C LYS A 118 22.25 6.09 -9.78
N VAL A 119 21.23 6.34 -8.96
CA VAL A 119 20.57 7.65 -8.89
C VAL A 119 21.55 8.66 -8.30
N LYS A 120 21.87 9.70 -9.06
CA LYS A 120 22.78 10.78 -8.63
C LYS A 120 22.00 12.06 -8.37
N PRO A 121 22.46 12.94 -7.47
CA PRO A 121 21.92 14.29 -7.41
C PRO A 121 22.11 14.99 -8.76
N GLY A 122 21.14 15.80 -9.14
CA GLY A 122 21.17 16.62 -10.34
C GLY A 122 22.30 17.65 -10.28
N LEU A 123 22.80 18.02 -11.46
CA LEU A 123 23.95 18.91 -11.59
C LEU A 123 23.73 20.27 -10.91
N GLU A 124 22.52 20.82 -11.02
CA GLU A 124 22.13 22.12 -10.44
C GLU A 124 22.32 22.17 -8.91
N LEU A 125 22.04 21.07 -8.21
CA LEU A 125 22.25 20.98 -6.76
C LEU A 125 23.74 20.96 -6.40
N LEU A 126 24.57 20.32 -7.21
CA LEU A 126 26.01 20.25 -6.99
C LEU A 126 26.67 21.60 -7.26
N GLU A 127 26.28 22.28 -8.34
CA GLU A 127 26.80 23.61 -8.68
C GLU A 127 26.51 24.63 -7.57
N GLY A 128 25.29 24.63 -7.02
CA GLY A 128 24.94 25.52 -5.90
C GLY A 128 25.76 25.29 -4.62
N VAL A 129 26.12 24.03 -4.33
CA VAL A 129 26.99 23.70 -3.17
C VAL A 129 28.42 24.15 -3.43
N VAL A 130 28.96 23.92 -4.63
CA VAL A 130 30.33 24.33 -4.99
C VAL A 130 30.45 25.85 -4.94
N GLU A 131 29.50 26.59 -5.51
CA GLU A 131 29.49 28.05 -5.42
C GLU A 131 29.39 28.57 -3.98
N GLY A 132 28.67 27.86 -3.11
CA GLY A 132 28.57 28.19 -1.69
C GLY A 132 29.91 28.05 -0.98
N LEU A 133 30.62 26.95 -1.25
CA LEU A 133 31.96 26.68 -0.69
C LEU A 133 33.00 27.70 -1.17
N ASP A 134 32.95 28.10 -2.44
CA ASP A 134 33.86 29.11 -2.97
C ASP A 134 33.63 30.49 -2.35
N LYS A 135 32.36 30.85 -2.07
CA LYS A 135 31.99 32.09 -1.38
C LYS A 135 32.40 32.06 0.09
N GLU A 136 32.21 30.92 0.77
CA GLU A 136 32.62 30.72 2.16
C GLU A 136 34.15 30.82 2.30
N ALA A 137 34.90 30.18 1.40
CA ALA A 137 36.36 30.27 1.37
C ALA A 137 36.87 31.71 1.11
N ALA A 138 36.16 32.50 0.30
CA ALA A 138 36.51 33.89 0.03
C ALA A 138 36.20 34.83 1.22
N GLU A 139 35.11 34.59 1.95
CA GLU A 139 34.77 35.34 3.17
C GLU A 139 35.71 35.01 4.33
N ASP A 140 36.09 33.73 4.48
CA ASP A 140 37.11 33.31 5.45
C ASP A 140 38.49 33.92 5.18
N ALA A 141 38.84 34.12 3.90
CA ALA A 141 40.06 34.80 3.51
C ALA A 141 40.03 36.30 3.83
N LYS A 142 38.86 36.96 3.74
CA LYS A 142 38.69 38.38 4.10
C LYS A 142 38.68 38.61 5.60
N ASN A 143 38.07 37.72 6.39
CA ASN A 143 38.04 37.83 7.85
C ASN A 143 39.38 37.52 8.53
N ARG A 144 40.36 36.99 7.79
CA ARG A 144 41.73 36.73 8.25
C ARG A 144 42.74 37.80 7.82
N SER A 145 42.32 38.83 7.08
CA SER A 145 43.12 40.02 6.75
C SER A 145 42.77 41.19 7.66
#